data_AF-A0A178LM91-F1
#
_entry.id   AF-A0A178LM91-F1
#
_cell.length_a   1.000
_cell.length_b   1.000
_cell.length_c   1.000
_cell.angle_alpha   90.00
_cell.angle_beta   90.00
_cell.angle_gamma   90.00
#
_symmetry.space_group_name_H-M   'P 1'
#
loop_
_entity.id
_entity.type
_entity.pdbx_description
1 polymer ?
#
loop_
_entity_poly.entity_id
_entity_poly.type
_entity_poly.pdbx_seq_one_letter_code
_entity_poly.pdbx_strand_id
1 'polypeptide(L)'
;MNHKNAVRPCAEADALKLVQSLRALDAKQLLQAAVERGLTFGDCINAFGVTREESAFVRAAQRAPDDDIEFDDLTVVARSERGAFVHCWHFVPNAAAGIPEPSVMLEELLRFASSIEQPQSMRLQMLRGAMAQVMEAVDEKLDELEGVPCEVSPMRIEFGPYALDILPSALVIELVSGAKAIGFSGVLAEALLNWIDYQGNLLDQLAAEMFVAAA
;
A
#
# COMPACT_ATOMS: atom_id res chain seq x y z
N MET A 1 -13.77 53.91 10.81
CA MET A 1 -12.64 53.04 10.43
C MET A 1 -13.08 52.20 9.24
N ASN A 2 -12.54 52.47 8.06
CA ASN A 2 -12.90 51.78 6.81
C ASN A 2 -12.05 50.52 6.64
N HIS A 3 -12.62 49.34 6.89
CA HIS A 3 -12.04 48.07 6.44
C HIS A 3 -12.39 47.83 4.98
N LYS A 4 -11.69 48.52 4.06
CA LYS A 4 -11.55 48.07 2.68
C LYS A 4 -10.37 47.10 2.66
N ASN A 5 -10.61 45.83 2.95
CA ASN A 5 -9.64 44.77 2.72
C ASN A 5 -9.35 44.73 1.23
N ALA A 6 -8.13 45.11 0.88
CA ALA A 6 -7.58 45.08 -0.46
C ALA A 6 -7.43 43.63 -0.90
N VAL A 7 -8.43 43.08 -1.58
CA VAL A 7 -8.16 42.08 -2.62
C VAL A 7 -7.43 42.86 -3.70
N ARG A 8 -6.09 42.80 -3.72
CA ARG A 8 -5.32 43.31 -4.85
C ARG A 8 -5.87 42.58 -6.09
N PRO A 9 -6.38 43.30 -7.11
CA PRO A 9 -6.59 42.67 -8.40
C PRO A 9 -5.24 42.09 -8.79
N CYS A 10 -5.16 40.78 -9.06
CA CYS A 10 -4.03 40.25 -9.81
C CYS A 10 -3.93 41.15 -11.04
N ALA A 11 -2.88 41.96 -11.12
CA ALA A 11 -2.80 42.98 -12.16
C ALA A 11 -2.89 42.23 -13.48
N GLU A 12 -3.75 42.67 -14.38
CA GLU A 12 -4.00 42.01 -15.67
C GLU A 12 -2.69 41.70 -16.43
N ALA A 13 -1.65 42.49 -16.19
CA ALA A 13 -0.28 42.29 -16.64
C ALA A 13 0.40 41.02 -16.08
N ASP A 14 0.16 40.64 -14.82
CA ASP A 14 0.69 39.44 -14.19
C ASP A 14 -0.03 38.19 -14.70
N ALA A 15 -1.35 38.28 -14.93
CA ALA A 15 -2.12 37.23 -15.59
C ALA A 15 -1.68 37.03 -17.05
N LEU A 16 -1.43 38.13 -17.78
CA LEU A 16 -0.95 38.07 -19.17
C LEU A 16 0.45 37.46 -19.25
N LYS A 17 1.36 37.84 -18.36
CA LYS A 17 2.70 37.23 -18.26
C LYS A 17 2.61 35.74 -17.95
N LEU A 18 1.74 35.35 -17.01
CA LEU A 18 1.51 33.94 -16.69
C LEU A 18 1.01 33.15 -17.91
N VAL A 19 0.02 33.68 -18.64
CA VAL A 19 -0.51 33.04 -19.86
C VAL A 19 0.54 32.93 -20.95
N GLN A 20 1.37 33.96 -21.14
CA GLN A 20 2.47 33.93 -22.11
C GLN A 20 3.55 32.91 -21.73
N SER A 21 3.93 32.83 -20.46
CA SER A 21 4.88 31.83 -19.96
C SER A 21 4.35 30.41 -20.11
N LEU A 22 3.07 30.16 -19.82
CA LEU A 22 2.45 28.84 -20.01
C LEU A 22 2.40 28.44 -21.49
N ARG A 23 2.12 29.38 -22.40
CA ARG A 23 2.11 29.12 -23.86
C ARG A 23 3.49 28.80 -24.44
N ALA A 24 4.56 29.20 -23.76
CA ALA A 24 5.93 28.90 -24.17
C ALA A 24 6.40 27.51 -23.72
N LEU A 25 5.68 26.87 -22.80
CA LEU A 25 5.98 25.52 -22.34
C LEU A 25 5.43 24.48 -23.31
N ASP A 26 6.17 23.40 -23.50
CA ASP A 26 5.63 22.23 -24.19
C ASP A 26 4.62 21.47 -23.29
N ALA A 27 3.90 20.52 -23.89
CA ALA A 27 2.87 19.77 -23.18
C ALA A 27 3.40 19.00 -21.95
N LYS A 28 4.64 18.49 -22.01
CA LYS A 28 5.26 17.77 -20.90
C LYS A 28 5.59 18.71 -19.74
N GLN A 29 6.14 19.88 -20.05
CA GLN A 29 6.46 20.91 -19.08
C GLN A 29 5.20 21.46 -18.41
N LEU A 30 4.10 21.63 -19.17
CA LEU A 30 2.80 22.01 -18.62
C LEU A 30 2.25 20.96 -17.66
N LEU A 31 2.32 19.68 -18.03
CA LEU A 31 1.88 18.58 -17.18
C LEU A 31 2.72 18.50 -15.90
N GLN A 32 4.04 18.64 -15.99
CA GLN A 32 4.93 18.66 -14.82
C GLN A 32 4.57 19.80 -13.86
N ALA A 33 4.39 21.02 -14.38
CA ALA A 33 3.98 22.17 -13.57
C ALA A 33 2.57 22.00 -12.98
N ALA A 34 1.68 21.26 -13.64
CA ALA A 34 0.34 20.96 -13.12
C ALA A 34 0.40 19.92 -11.99
N VAL A 35 1.23 18.87 -12.13
CA VAL A 35 1.47 17.87 -11.07
C VAL A 35 2.04 18.52 -9.82
N GLU A 36 3.02 19.43 -9.96
CA GLU A 36 3.56 20.20 -8.83
C GLU A 36 2.51 21.06 -8.11
N ARG A 37 1.42 21.40 -8.81
CA ARG A 37 0.27 22.16 -8.28
C ARG A 37 -0.87 21.28 -7.77
N GLY A 38 -0.69 19.96 -7.76
CA GLY A 38 -1.66 19.00 -7.23
C GLY A 38 -2.59 18.38 -8.26
N LEU A 39 -2.29 18.47 -9.57
CA LEU A 39 -2.99 17.65 -10.57
C LEU A 39 -2.80 16.16 -10.24
N THR A 40 -3.90 15.45 -10.06
CA THR A 40 -3.90 14.01 -9.80
C THR A 40 -4.16 13.22 -11.08
N PHE A 41 -3.84 11.93 -11.09
CA PHE A 41 -4.22 11.06 -12.19
C PHE A 41 -5.75 10.93 -12.32
N GLY A 42 -6.49 10.99 -11.20
CA GLY A 42 -7.95 11.03 -11.19
C GLY A 42 -8.52 12.24 -11.94
N ASP A 43 -7.89 13.41 -11.83
CA ASP A 43 -8.27 14.59 -12.61
C ASP A 43 -8.09 14.37 -14.11
N CYS A 44 -7.02 13.67 -14.51
CA CYS A 44 -6.80 13.29 -15.90
C CYS A 44 -7.86 12.30 -16.40
N ILE A 45 -8.19 11.27 -15.61
CA ILE A 45 -9.28 10.34 -15.94
C ILE A 45 -10.60 11.10 -16.10
N ASN A 46 -10.94 12.00 -15.17
CA ASN A 46 -12.17 12.78 -15.25
C ASN A 46 -12.22 13.70 -16.48
N ALA A 47 -11.07 14.22 -16.94
CA ALA A 47 -11.00 15.11 -18.08
C ALA A 47 -10.99 14.39 -19.44
N PHE A 48 -10.38 13.21 -19.53
CA PHE A 48 -10.19 12.47 -20.78
C PHE A 48 -11.06 11.21 -20.91
N GLY A 49 -11.61 10.74 -19.80
CA GLY A 49 -12.43 9.56 -19.73
C GLY A 49 -13.77 9.76 -20.42
N VAL A 50 -14.28 8.67 -20.97
CA VAL A 50 -15.59 8.62 -21.61
C VAL A 50 -16.38 7.44 -21.04
N THR A 51 -17.68 7.60 -20.99
CA THR A 51 -18.61 6.57 -20.50
C THR A 51 -18.82 5.49 -21.55
N ARG A 52 -19.44 4.38 -21.12
CA ARG A 52 -19.90 3.28 -21.98
C ARG A 52 -20.88 3.74 -23.06
N GLU A 53 -21.73 4.71 -22.74
CA GLU A 53 -22.74 5.27 -23.62
C GLU A 53 -22.11 6.13 -24.72
N GLU A 54 -21.04 6.85 -24.37
CA GLU A 54 -20.31 7.76 -25.27
C GLU A 54 -19.34 7.02 -26.20
N SER A 55 -18.83 5.85 -25.81
CA SER A 55 -17.81 5.12 -26.57
C SER A 55 -18.18 3.66 -26.87
N ALA A 56 -18.30 3.36 -28.17
CA ALA A 56 -18.49 1.98 -28.64
C ALA A 56 -17.33 1.05 -28.27
N PHE A 57 -16.12 1.58 -28.08
CA PHE A 57 -14.94 0.80 -27.67
C PHE A 57 -14.99 0.43 -26.20
N VAL A 58 -15.35 1.37 -25.32
CA VAL A 58 -15.55 1.10 -23.88
C VAL A 58 -16.65 0.05 -23.71
N ARG A 59 -17.78 0.23 -24.41
CA ARG A 59 -18.87 -0.75 -24.41
C ARG A 59 -18.46 -2.13 -24.90
N ALA A 60 -17.56 -2.22 -25.88
CA ALA A 60 -17.06 -3.50 -26.37
C ALA A 60 -16.09 -4.14 -25.37
N ALA A 61 -15.17 -3.36 -24.80
CA ALA A 61 -14.20 -3.82 -23.81
C ALA A 61 -14.89 -4.37 -22.56
N GLN A 62 -15.84 -3.63 -21.97
CA GLN A 62 -16.63 -4.08 -20.81
C GLN A 62 -17.56 -5.27 -21.09
N ARG A 63 -17.73 -5.68 -22.35
CA ARG A 63 -18.47 -6.91 -22.72
C ARG A 63 -17.56 -8.12 -22.90
N ALA A 64 -16.25 -7.92 -23.01
CA ALA A 64 -15.30 -9.01 -23.01
C ALA A 64 -15.15 -9.47 -21.55
N PRO A 65 -15.62 -10.68 -21.20
CA PRO A 65 -15.45 -11.19 -19.86
C PRO A 65 -13.97 -11.51 -19.63
N ASP A 66 -13.38 -10.88 -18.62
CA ASP A 66 -12.08 -11.23 -18.07
C ASP A 66 -12.12 -10.85 -16.58
N ASP A 67 -12.01 -11.86 -15.71
CA ASP A 67 -12.14 -11.68 -14.26
C ASP A 67 -10.92 -10.95 -13.66
N ASP A 68 -9.81 -10.89 -14.41
CA ASP A 68 -8.57 -10.21 -14.02
C ASP A 68 -8.48 -8.78 -14.59
N ILE A 69 -9.54 -8.26 -15.23
CA ILE A 69 -9.56 -6.92 -15.82
C ILE A 69 -10.76 -6.12 -15.31
N GLU A 70 -10.48 -4.94 -14.77
CA GLU A 70 -11.49 -3.97 -14.36
C GLU A 70 -11.36 -2.67 -15.17
N PHE A 71 -12.48 -2.02 -15.45
CA PHE A 71 -12.53 -0.75 -16.18
C PHE A 71 -13.16 0.33 -15.30
N ASP A 72 -12.54 1.51 -15.26
CA ASP A 72 -13.13 2.68 -14.60
C ASP A 72 -14.46 3.08 -15.27
N ASP A 73 -15.40 3.64 -14.48
CA ASP A 73 -16.66 4.19 -15.00
C ASP A 73 -16.44 5.26 -16.09
N LEU A 74 -15.39 6.06 -15.92
CA LEU A 74 -14.86 6.97 -16.92
C LEU A 74 -13.56 6.39 -17.49
N THR A 75 -13.63 5.80 -18.67
CA THR A 75 -12.49 5.08 -19.23
C THR A 75 -11.77 5.91 -20.30
N VAL A 76 -10.44 6.00 -20.21
CA VAL A 76 -9.63 6.67 -21.24
C VAL A 76 -9.48 5.77 -22.47
N VAL A 77 -9.70 6.34 -23.66
CA VAL A 77 -9.61 5.62 -24.94
C VAL A 77 -8.61 6.29 -25.87
N ALA A 78 -7.62 5.53 -26.32
CA ALA A 78 -6.66 5.96 -27.34
C ALA A 78 -6.96 5.29 -28.68
N ARG A 79 -7.58 6.05 -29.59
CA ARG A 79 -7.96 5.55 -30.92
C ARG A 79 -6.77 5.35 -31.86
N SER A 80 -6.84 4.30 -32.66
CA SER A 80 -5.98 4.05 -33.82
C SER A 80 -6.81 3.95 -35.10
N GLU A 81 -6.16 3.73 -36.25
CA GLU A 81 -6.82 3.59 -37.55
C GLU A 81 -7.82 2.41 -37.56
N ARG A 82 -7.49 1.33 -36.86
CA ARG A 82 -8.22 0.05 -36.93
C ARG A 82 -8.85 -0.40 -35.61
N GLY A 83 -8.76 0.41 -34.56
CA GLY A 83 -9.29 0.06 -33.24
C GLY A 83 -9.03 1.13 -32.21
N ALA A 84 -8.97 0.73 -30.94
CA ALA A 84 -8.58 1.60 -29.85
C ALA A 84 -7.94 0.79 -28.72
N PHE A 85 -7.01 1.41 -28.01
CA PHE A 85 -6.60 0.96 -26.69
C PHE A 85 -7.57 1.56 -25.66
N VAL A 86 -8.00 0.73 -24.72
CA VAL A 86 -8.92 1.11 -23.64
C VAL A 86 -8.18 0.91 -22.33
N HIS A 87 -8.10 1.96 -21.52
CA HIS A 87 -7.44 1.90 -20.21
C HIS A 87 -8.19 0.91 -19.31
N CYS A 88 -7.46 0.08 -18.57
CA CYS A 88 -8.01 -0.87 -17.63
C CYS A 88 -7.03 -1.11 -16.48
N TRP A 89 -7.58 -1.58 -15.36
CA TRP A 89 -6.83 -2.19 -14.28
C TRP A 89 -6.71 -3.67 -14.57
N HIS A 90 -5.49 -4.19 -14.52
CA HIS A 90 -5.25 -5.63 -14.60
C HIS A 90 -4.83 -6.11 -13.22
N PHE A 91 -5.59 -7.04 -12.65
CA PHE A 91 -5.25 -7.68 -11.40
C PHE A 91 -4.07 -8.62 -11.60
N VAL A 92 -3.04 -8.45 -10.78
CA VAL A 92 -1.87 -9.34 -10.76
C VAL A 92 -1.79 -9.95 -9.37
N PRO A 93 -2.06 -11.26 -9.23
CA PRO A 93 -1.91 -11.94 -7.95
C PRO A 93 -0.47 -11.84 -7.42
N ASN A 94 -0.30 -11.77 -6.10
CA ASN A 94 1.02 -11.74 -5.44
C ASN A 94 1.96 -12.83 -5.95
N ALA A 95 1.46 -14.07 -6.08
CA ALA A 95 2.24 -15.19 -6.59
C ALA A 95 2.80 -14.95 -8.01
N ALA A 96 2.03 -14.30 -8.89
CA ALA A 96 2.47 -13.96 -10.25
C ALA A 96 3.49 -12.81 -10.27
N ALA A 97 3.46 -11.94 -9.26
CA ALA A 97 4.45 -10.88 -9.03
C ALA A 97 5.72 -11.38 -8.32
N GLY A 98 5.78 -12.66 -7.94
CA GLY A 98 6.89 -13.22 -7.15
C GLY A 98 6.88 -12.78 -5.68
N ILE A 99 5.73 -12.33 -5.17
CA ILE A 99 5.50 -12.03 -3.75
C ILE A 99 5.00 -13.32 -3.08
N PRO A 100 5.75 -13.90 -2.13
CA PRO A 100 5.34 -15.12 -1.44
C PRO A 100 4.13 -14.92 -0.53
N GLU A 101 3.57 -16.03 -0.05
CA GLU A 101 2.55 -16.02 1.01
C GLU A 101 3.10 -15.45 2.33
N PRO A 102 2.23 -14.91 3.21
CA PRO A 102 2.62 -14.30 4.48
C PRO A 102 3.56 -15.14 5.34
N SER A 103 3.32 -16.46 5.45
CA SER A 103 4.14 -17.40 6.21
C SER A 103 5.59 -17.39 5.75
N VAL A 104 5.78 -17.58 4.45
CA VAL A 104 7.09 -17.55 3.80
C VAL A 104 7.75 -16.18 3.98
N MET A 105 7.01 -15.08 3.83
CA MET A 105 7.56 -13.73 4.03
C MET A 105 8.05 -13.51 5.48
N LEU A 106 7.31 -14.00 6.47
CA LEU A 106 7.70 -13.90 7.89
C LEU A 106 8.90 -14.79 8.22
N GLU A 107 8.97 -16.00 7.65
CA GLU A 107 10.15 -16.87 7.77
C GLU A 107 11.40 -16.20 7.21
N GLU A 108 11.30 -15.57 6.03
CA GLU A 108 12.41 -14.82 5.44
C GLU A 108 12.82 -13.65 6.33
N LEU A 109 11.85 -12.93 6.91
CA LEU A 109 12.12 -11.85 7.86
C LEU A 109 12.88 -12.36 9.09
N LEU A 110 12.46 -13.49 9.68
CA LEU A 110 13.14 -14.10 10.83
C LEU A 110 14.53 -14.63 10.50
N ARG A 111 14.69 -15.24 9.32
CA ARG A 111 15.97 -15.73 8.82
C ARG A 111 16.94 -14.58 8.61
N PHE A 112 16.49 -13.51 7.95
CA PHE A 112 17.27 -12.30 7.77
C PHE A 112 17.65 -11.70 9.12
N ALA A 113 16.68 -11.53 10.03
CA ALA A 113 16.90 -11.02 11.38
C ALA A 113 17.91 -11.88 12.18
N SER A 114 18.01 -13.18 11.90
CA SER A 114 18.97 -14.08 12.54
C SER A 114 20.37 -14.05 11.92
N SER A 115 20.49 -13.65 10.66
CA SER A 115 21.76 -13.64 9.92
C SER A 115 22.68 -12.47 10.27
N ILE A 116 22.18 -11.48 11.02
CA ILE A 116 22.93 -10.28 11.38
C ILE A 116 23.89 -10.61 12.53
N GLU A 117 25.18 -10.60 12.24
CA GLU A 117 26.27 -10.98 13.16
C GLU A 117 26.58 -9.97 14.27
N GLN A 118 26.09 -8.73 14.18
CA GLN A 118 26.38 -7.69 15.18
C GLN A 118 25.60 -7.88 16.49
N PRO A 119 26.10 -7.38 17.64
CA PRO A 119 25.33 -7.39 18.88
C PRO A 119 24.03 -6.61 18.69
N GLN A 120 22.96 -7.35 18.41
CA GLN A 120 21.64 -6.79 18.22
C GLN A 120 21.21 -6.06 19.48
N SER A 121 20.39 -5.01 19.33
CA SER A 121 19.70 -4.47 20.50
C SER A 121 18.94 -5.60 21.17
N MET A 122 18.96 -5.66 22.51
CA MET A 122 18.20 -6.64 23.28
C MET A 122 16.73 -6.69 22.81
N ARG A 123 16.17 -5.53 22.43
CA ARG A 123 14.83 -5.42 21.85
C ARG A 123 14.68 -6.23 20.57
N LEU A 124 15.59 -6.13 19.60
CA LEU A 124 15.48 -6.88 18.34
C LEU A 124 15.54 -8.39 18.58
N GLN A 125 16.36 -8.84 19.52
CA GLN A 125 16.43 -10.25 19.91
C GLN A 125 15.11 -10.73 20.53
N MET A 126 14.53 -9.92 21.43
CA MET A 126 13.21 -10.21 22.04
C MET A 126 12.10 -10.21 20.99
N LEU A 127 12.05 -9.22 20.10
CA LEU A 127 11.07 -9.17 19.02
C LEU A 127 11.17 -10.42 18.13
N ARG A 128 12.39 -10.81 17.73
CA ARG A 128 12.61 -12.03 16.94
C ARG A 128 12.13 -13.28 17.67
N GLY A 129 12.52 -13.43 18.94
CA GLY A 129 12.11 -14.58 19.75
C GLY A 129 10.60 -14.63 20.01
N ALA A 130 9.96 -13.47 20.11
CA ALA A 130 8.52 -13.36 20.26
C ALA A 130 7.81 -13.78 18.97
N MET A 131 8.32 -13.34 17.82
CA MET A 131 7.71 -13.64 16.54
C MET A 131 7.87 -15.12 16.18
N ALA A 132 9.00 -15.74 16.53
CA ALA A 132 9.17 -17.18 16.38
C ALA A 132 8.12 -17.98 17.18
N GLN A 133 7.82 -17.56 18.41
CA GLN A 133 6.74 -18.20 19.21
C GLN A 133 5.36 -17.97 18.61
N VAL A 134 5.08 -16.78 18.08
CA VAL A 134 3.82 -16.51 17.38
C VAL A 134 3.67 -17.44 16.19
N MET A 135 4.68 -17.52 15.31
CA MET A 135 4.64 -18.37 14.12
C MET A 135 4.46 -19.84 14.47
N GLU A 136 5.14 -20.34 15.49
CA GLU A 136 4.95 -21.71 15.98
C GLU A 136 3.51 -21.97 16.46
N ALA A 137 2.86 -20.98 17.07
CA ALA A 137 1.50 -21.11 17.59
C ALA A 137 0.41 -21.03 16.51
N VAL A 138 0.64 -20.28 15.43
CA VAL A 138 -0.39 -19.97 14.41
C VAL A 138 -0.15 -20.65 13.05
N ASP A 139 0.95 -21.39 12.91
CA ASP A 139 1.55 -21.92 11.67
C ASP A 139 0.54 -22.27 10.56
N GLU A 140 -0.39 -23.18 10.82
CA GLU A 140 -1.32 -23.72 9.80
C GLU A 140 -2.37 -22.71 9.28
N LYS A 141 -2.56 -21.57 9.96
CA LYS A 141 -3.66 -20.62 9.69
C LYS A 141 -3.18 -19.26 9.20
N LEU A 142 -1.87 -19.04 9.12
CA LEU A 142 -1.33 -17.71 8.91
C LEU A 142 -1.60 -17.15 7.50
N ASP A 143 -1.66 -18.03 6.49
CA ASP A 143 -1.89 -17.62 5.10
C ASP A 143 -3.37 -17.40 4.78
N GLU A 144 -4.28 -18.03 5.54
CA GLU A 144 -5.73 -17.96 5.36
C GLU A 144 -6.43 -17.54 6.66
N LEU A 145 -6.22 -16.28 7.05
CA LEU A 145 -6.90 -15.70 8.21
C LEU A 145 -8.36 -15.39 7.87
N GLU A 146 -9.28 -16.00 8.63
CA GLU A 146 -10.71 -15.82 8.48
C GLU A 146 -11.36 -15.33 9.77
N GLY A 147 -12.41 -14.51 9.64
CA GLY A 147 -13.25 -14.10 10.75
C GLY A 147 -13.62 -12.62 10.73
N VAL A 148 -14.23 -12.18 11.83
CA VAL A 148 -14.51 -10.77 12.09
C VAL A 148 -13.56 -10.33 13.19
N PRO A 149 -12.67 -9.36 12.94
CA PRO A 149 -11.69 -8.95 13.93
C PRO A 149 -12.36 -8.41 15.20
N CYS A 150 -11.86 -8.82 16.36
CA CYS A 150 -12.25 -8.28 17.65
C CYS A 150 -11.08 -7.59 18.35
N GLU A 151 -11.40 -6.68 19.27
CA GLU A 151 -10.38 -6.00 20.06
C GLU A 151 -9.76 -7.00 21.06
N VAL A 152 -8.43 -7.11 21.02
CA VAL A 152 -7.68 -8.01 21.90
C VAL A 152 -6.62 -7.26 22.69
N SER A 153 -6.29 -7.81 23.86
CA SER A 153 -5.20 -7.28 24.68
C SER A 153 -3.85 -7.74 24.15
N PRO A 154 -2.78 -6.92 24.29
CA PRO A 154 -1.43 -7.33 23.96
C PRO A 154 -1.05 -8.63 24.68
N MET A 155 -0.36 -9.50 23.95
CA MET A 155 0.20 -10.72 24.51
C MET A 155 1.46 -10.39 25.31
N ARG A 156 1.64 -11.08 26.44
CA ARG A 156 2.85 -11.01 27.25
C ARG A 156 3.76 -12.21 26.97
N ILE A 157 4.97 -11.95 26.46
CA ILE A 157 6.00 -12.99 26.26
C ILE A 157 7.17 -12.72 27.19
N GLU A 158 7.56 -13.75 27.95
CA GLU A 158 8.65 -13.67 28.93
C GLU A 158 9.99 -14.15 28.35
N PHE A 159 11.05 -13.41 28.64
CA PHE A 159 12.44 -13.68 28.25
C PHE A 159 13.34 -13.59 29.49
N GLY A 160 13.23 -14.57 30.39
CA GLY A 160 13.94 -14.55 31.68
C GLY A 160 13.49 -13.39 32.56
N PRO A 161 14.36 -12.43 32.94
CA PRO A 161 13.96 -11.27 33.74
C PRO A 161 13.22 -10.19 32.94
N TYR A 162 13.10 -10.34 31.62
CA TYR A 162 12.45 -9.37 30.74
C TYR A 162 11.10 -9.90 30.26
N ALA A 163 10.19 -9.00 29.90
CA ALA A 163 8.94 -9.34 29.24
C ALA A 163 8.64 -8.33 28.13
N LEU A 164 7.92 -8.79 27.12
CA LEU A 164 7.40 -7.97 26.04
C LEU A 164 5.88 -8.07 26.04
N ASP A 165 5.21 -6.94 26.22
CA ASP A 165 3.77 -6.82 26.05
C ASP A 165 3.51 -6.20 24.67
N ILE A 166 3.08 -7.00 23.69
CA ILE A 166 2.94 -6.56 22.30
C ILE A 166 1.85 -7.35 21.55
N LEU A 167 1.23 -6.70 20.57
CA LEU A 167 0.37 -7.36 19.59
C LEU A 167 1.22 -8.00 18.48
N PRO A 168 0.91 -9.20 17.98
CA PRO A 168 1.56 -9.80 16.81
C PRO A 168 1.71 -8.86 15.60
N SER A 169 0.68 -8.08 15.28
CA SER A 169 0.70 -7.11 14.19
C SER A 169 1.75 -6.02 14.42
N ALA A 170 1.78 -5.44 15.62
CA ALA A 170 2.77 -4.46 16.03
C ALA A 170 4.19 -5.05 16.07
N LEU A 171 4.31 -6.32 16.46
CA LEU A 171 5.55 -7.07 16.46
C LEU A 171 6.14 -7.21 15.05
N VAL A 172 5.31 -7.56 14.05
CA VAL A 172 5.72 -7.62 12.64
C VAL A 172 6.16 -6.22 12.17
N ILE A 173 5.39 -5.17 12.46
CA ILE A 173 5.74 -3.79 12.08
C ILE A 173 7.10 -3.37 12.64
N GLU A 174 7.35 -3.61 13.92
CA GLU A 174 8.62 -3.27 14.57
C GLU A 174 9.79 -4.07 14.00
N LEU A 175 9.60 -5.37 13.76
CA LEU A 175 10.62 -6.22 13.14
C LEU A 175 10.95 -5.79 11.72
N VAL A 176 9.93 -5.53 10.89
CA VAL A 176 10.11 -5.04 9.51
C VAL A 176 10.85 -3.71 9.53
N SER A 177 10.49 -2.78 10.42
CA SER A 177 11.14 -1.48 10.54
C SER A 177 12.63 -1.62 10.91
N GLY A 178 12.93 -2.48 11.89
CA GLY A 178 14.31 -2.78 12.29
C GLY A 178 15.11 -3.45 11.18
N ALA A 179 14.52 -4.43 10.49
CA ALA A 179 15.17 -5.19 9.42
C ALA A 179 15.39 -4.34 8.16
N LYS A 180 14.44 -3.46 7.81
CA LYS A 180 14.55 -2.55 6.66
C LYS A 180 15.71 -1.57 6.83
N ALA A 181 15.95 -1.07 8.05
CA ALA A 181 17.05 -0.16 8.34
C ALA A 181 18.44 -0.77 8.10
N ILE A 182 18.54 -2.10 8.01
CA ILE A 182 19.80 -2.84 7.87
C ILE A 182 19.85 -3.69 6.59
N GLY A 183 18.93 -3.47 5.65
CA GLY A 183 19.00 -4.01 4.29
C GLY A 183 18.04 -5.16 3.95
N PHE A 184 16.99 -5.38 4.74
CA PHE A 184 15.92 -6.30 4.34
C PHE A 184 15.22 -5.85 3.05
N SER A 185 14.69 -6.80 2.28
CA SER A 185 14.04 -6.53 0.98
C SER A 185 12.92 -5.51 1.13
N GLY A 186 13.02 -4.41 0.37
CA GLY A 186 11.99 -3.37 0.36
C GLY A 186 10.63 -3.87 -0.12
N VAL A 187 10.63 -4.77 -1.11
CA VAL A 187 9.40 -5.37 -1.67
C VAL A 187 8.71 -6.25 -0.64
N LEU A 188 9.45 -7.13 0.05
CA LEU A 188 8.87 -8.01 1.08
C LEU A 188 8.42 -7.21 2.31
N ALA A 189 9.15 -6.15 2.68
CA ALA A 189 8.75 -5.25 3.74
C ALA A 189 7.42 -4.56 3.41
N GLU A 190 7.25 -4.05 2.19
CA GLU A 190 6.01 -3.42 1.75
C GLU A 190 4.85 -4.43 1.70
N ALA A 191 5.09 -5.62 1.16
CA ALA A 191 4.08 -6.68 1.11
C ALA A 191 3.62 -7.11 2.51
N LEU A 192 4.54 -7.28 3.46
CA LEU A 192 4.22 -7.60 4.86
C LEU A 192 3.43 -6.49 5.54
N LEU A 193 3.82 -5.22 5.36
CA LEU A 193 3.09 -4.09 5.96
C LEU A 193 1.69 -3.95 5.36
N ASN A 194 1.55 -4.10 4.05
CA ASN A 194 0.25 -4.12 3.39
C ASN A 194 -0.59 -5.28 3.92
N TRP A 195 -0.04 -6.49 4.06
CA TRP A 195 -0.74 -7.62 4.66
C TRP A 195 -1.21 -7.31 6.09
N ILE A 196 -0.36 -6.70 6.93
CA ILE A 196 -0.72 -6.28 8.29
C ILE A 196 -1.84 -5.22 8.29
N ASP A 197 -1.84 -4.28 7.34
CA ASP A 197 -2.91 -3.27 7.25
C ASP A 197 -4.29 -3.93 7.01
N TYR A 198 -4.34 -5.03 6.24
CA TYR A 198 -5.59 -5.75 5.97
C TYR A 198 -5.93 -6.83 7.00
N GLN A 199 -4.92 -7.53 7.53
CA GLN A 199 -5.08 -8.78 8.29
C GLN A 199 -4.56 -8.72 9.72
N GLY A 200 -3.92 -7.62 10.13
CA GLY A 200 -3.24 -7.50 11.43
C GLY A 200 -4.14 -7.76 12.62
N ASN A 201 -5.38 -7.26 12.60
CA ASN A 201 -6.34 -7.50 13.69
C ASN A 201 -6.76 -8.98 13.78
N LEU A 202 -6.85 -9.70 12.65
CA LEU A 202 -7.17 -11.12 12.64
C LEU A 202 -5.98 -11.95 13.13
N LEU A 203 -4.76 -11.56 12.77
CA LEU A 203 -3.54 -12.15 13.32
C LEU A 203 -3.47 -11.99 14.85
N ASP A 204 -3.76 -10.79 15.35
CA ASP A 204 -3.76 -10.49 16.77
C ASP A 204 -4.76 -11.34 17.53
N GLN A 205 -5.98 -11.47 16.98
CA GLN A 205 -7.01 -12.33 17.54
C GLN A 205 -6.61 -13.80 17.56
N LEU A 206 -6.13 -14.33 16.43
CA LEU A 206 -5.74 -15.73 16.32
C LEU A 206 -4.65 -16.07 17.32
N ALA A 207 -3.63 -15.23 17.45
CA ALA A 207 -2.58 -15.44 18.44
C ALA A 207 -3.15 -15.40 19.86
N ALA A 208 -4.00 -14.42 20.19
CA ALA A 208 -4.61 -14.33 21.52
C ALA A 208 -5.39 -15.61 21.89
N GLU A 209 -6.15 -16.18 20.95
CA GLU A 209 -6.87 -17.44 21.14
C GLU A 209 -5.91 -18.63 21.40
N MET A 210 -4.81 -18.71 20.66
CA MET A 210 -3.82 -19.79 20.80
C MET A 210 -2.99 -19.69 22.09
N PHE A 211 -2.57 -18.48 22.48
CA PHE A 211 -1.80 -18.29 23.71
C PHE A 211 -2.65 -18.44 24.98
N VAL A 212 -3.96 -18.16 24.92
CA VAL A 212 -4.88 -18.48 26.02
C VAL A 212 -5.13 -19.99 26.11
N ALA A 213 -5.24 -20.69 24.97
CA ALA A 213 -5.45 -22.14 24.96
C ALA A 213 -4.23 -22.95 25.43
N ALA A 214 -3.03 -22.37 25.36
CA ALA A 214 -1.77 -23.00 25.79
C ALA A 214 -1.42 -22.78 27.28
N ALA A 215 -2.18 -21.95 28.02
CA ALA A 215 -1.97 -21.59 29.42
C ALA A 215 -2.84 -22.41 30.39
#